data_AF-A0A6N2B2H5-F1
#
_entry.id   AF-A0A6N2B2H5-F1
#
_cell.length_a   1.000
_cell.length_b   1.000
_cell.length_c   1.000
_cell.angle_alpha   90.00
_cell.angle_beta   90.00
_cell.angle_gamma   90.00
#
_symmetry.space_group_name_H-M   'P 1'
#
loop_
_entity.id
_entity.type
_entity.pdbx_description
1 polymer ?
#
loop_
_entity_poly.entity_id
_entity_poly.type
_entity_poly.pdbx_seq_one_letter_code
_entity_poly.pdbx_strand_id
1 'polypeptide(L)'
;AADKEVTPSTEYLYTVFDGGKRHVVNMRERICTCRRFQMDVMPYIVLPPKGKIKPGRPQKIRHKNRGESRRKKSRITCGLCGQQQDHNRQTYRNIPEEA
;
A
#
# COMPACT_ATOMS: atom_id res chain seq x y z
N ALA A 1 -20.84 -1.94 -34.77
CA ALA A 1 -20.68 -1.19 -33.51
C ALA A 1 -21.56 -1.87 -32.48
N ALA A 2 -21.06 -2.21 -31.29
CA ALA A 2 -21.94 -2.72 -30.24
C ALA A 2 -22.73 -1.52 -29.69
N ASP A 3 -24.05 -1.54 -29.87
CA ASP A 3 -24.93 -0.50 -29.37
C ASP A 3 -24.86 -0.48 -27.84
N LYS A 4 -24.58 0.69 -27.26
CA LYS A 4 -24.61 0.90 -25.81
C LYS A 4 -25.96 1.52 -25.47
N GLU A 5 -26.74 0.83 -24.64
CA GLU A 5 -28.03 1.32 -24.17
C GLU A 5 -27.90 1.85 -22.73
N VAL A 6 -28.55 2.95 -22.41
CA VAL A 6 -28.50 3.56 -21.07
C VAL A 6 -29.91 3.80 -20.55
N THR A 7 -30.23 3.23 -19.40
CA THR A 7 -31.50 3.43 -18.69
C THR A 7 -31.26 4.23 -17.41
N PRO A 8 -31.80 5.45 -17.27
CA PRO A 8 -31.75 6.20 -16.02
C PRO A 8 -32.72 5.60 -15.00
N SER A 9 -32.26 5.41 -13.76
CA SER A 9 -33.10 4.96 -12.64
C SER A 9 -33.36 6.08 -11.64
N THR A 10 -32.36 6.92 -11.39
CA THR A 10 -32.47 8.15 -10.59
C THR A 10 -31.58 9.24 -11.22
N GLU A 11 -31.55 10.43 -10.62
CA GLU A 11 -30.66 11.52 -11.04
C GLU A 11 -29.16 11.13 -11.05
N TYR A 12 -28.76 10.14 -10.25
CA TYR A 12 -27.36 9.73 -10.10
C TYR A 12 -27.11 8.25 -10.39
N LEU A 13 -28.15 7.46 -10.69
CA LEU A 13 -28.04 6.02 -10.95
C LEU A 13 -28.46 5.69 -12.38
N TYR A 14 -27.54 5.08 -13.12
CA TYR A 14 -27.74 4.68 -14.51
C TYR A 14 -27.39 3.22 -14.70
N THR A 15 -28.20 2.52 -15.47
CA THR A 15 -27.93 1.16 -15.92
C THR A 15 -27.49 1.20 -17.37
N VAL A 16 -26.28 0.74 -17.67
CA VAL A 16 -25.69 0.73 -19.01
C VAL A 16 -25.59 -0.71 -19.49
N PHE A 17 -26.06 -0.98 -20.70
CA PHE A 17 -25.88 -2.27 -21.37
C PHE A 17 -24.81 -2.13 -22.44
N ASP A 18 -23.72 -2.89 -22.29
CA ASP A 18 -22.59 -2.91 -23.22
C ASP A 18 -22.28 -4.35 -23.64
N GLY A 19 -22.53 -4.68 -24.91
CA GLY A 19 -22.29 -6.04 -25.44
C GLY A 19 -23.00 -7.14 -24.66
N GLY A 20 -24.23 -6.89 -24.20
CA GLY A 20 -25.04 -7.83 -23.40
C GLY A 20 -24.70 -7.87 -21.90
N LYS A 21 -23.71 -7.11 -21.44
CA LYS A 21 -23.39 -6.98 -20.01
C LYS A 21 -24.06 -5.75 -19.43
N ARG A 22 -24.73 -5.94 -18.30
CA ARG A 22 -25.32 -4.87 -17.51
C ARG A 22 -24.28 -4.27 -16.56
N HIS A 23 -24.11 -2.96 -16.63
CA HIS A 23 -23.29 -2.17 -15.73
C HIS A 23 -24.15 -1.16 -14.99
N VAL A 24 -23.87 -0.97 -13.71
CA VAL A 24 -24.53 0.05 -12.89
C VAL A 24 -23.52 1.14 -12.62
N VAL A 25 -23.88 2.37 -12.97
CA VAL A 25 -23.09 3.58 -12.84
C VAL A 25 -23.74 4.48 -11.80
N ASN A 26 -23.08 4.70 -10.68
CA ASN A 26 -23.45 5.66 -9.66
C ASN A 26 -22.57 6.91 -9.79
N MET A 27 -23.15 7.99 -10.33
CA MET A 27 -22.49 9.28 -10.51
C MET A 27 -22.17 9.97 -9.18
N ARG A 28 -22.97 9.72 -8.13
CA ARG A 28 -22.78 10.30 -6.79
C ARG A 28 -21.59 9.67 -6.06
N GLU A 29 -21.47 8.35 -6.14
CA GLU A 29 -20.38 7.61 -5.49
C GLU A 29 -19.16 7.42 -6.41
N ARG A 30 -19.28 7.77 -7.69
CA ARG A 30 -18.27 7.57 -8.74
C ARG A 30 -17.87 6.12 -8.90
N ILE A 31 -18.85 5.22 -8.90
CA ILE A 31 -18.65 3.78 -9.00
C ILE A 31 -19.34 3.27 -10.27
N CYS A 32 -18.63 2.47 -11.06
CA CYS A 32 -19.24 1.60 -12.07
C CYS A 32 -18.94 0.14 -11.72
N THR A 33 -19.94 -0.75 -11.86
CA THR A 33 -19.70 -2.20 -11.71
C THR A 33 -18.75 -2.76 -12.75
N CYS A 34 -18.57 -2.06 -13.88
CA CYS A 34 -17.54 -2.34 -14.88
C CYS A 34 -16.10 -2.07 -14.42
N ARG A 35 -15.91 -1.36 -13.29
CA ARG A 35 -14.63 -0.93 -12.70
C ARG A 35 -13.72 -0.09 -13.61
N ARG A 36 -14.21 0.34 -14.78
CA ARG A 36 -13.50 1.16 -15.78
C ARG A 36 -13.94 2.63 -15.78
N PHE A 37 -14.52 3.10 -14.68
CA PHE A 37 -15.10 4.43 -14.62
C PHE A 37 -14.00 5.49 -14.47
N GLN A 38 -13.61 6.11 -15.58
CA GLN A 38 -12.78 7.31 -15.60
C GLN A 38 -13.69 8.54 -15.73
N MET A 39 -13.91 9.21 -14.61
CA MET A 39 -14.62 10.49 -14.54
C MET A 39 -13.66 11.65 -14.79
N ASP A 40 -13.09 11.69 -15.99
CA ASP A 40 -12.15 12.76 -16.37
C ASP A 40 -12.82 14.14 -16.50
N VAL A 41 -14.15 14.23 -16.28
CA VAL A 41 -14.97 15.44 -16.44
C VAL A 41 -15.62 15.93 -15.14
N MET A 42 -15.52 15.19 -14.02
CA MET A 42 -15.94 15.77 -12.73
C MET A 42 -14.79 16.59 -12.16
N PRO A 43 -15.00 17.87 -11.80
CA PRO A 43 -13.99 18.64 -11.10
C PRO A 43 -13.70 17.90 -9.80
N TYR A 44 -12.54 17.25 -9.75
CA TYR A 44 -11.99 16.69 -8.54
C TYR A 44 -11.73 17.86 -7.59
N ILE A 45 -12.74 18.25 -6.81
CA ILE A 45 -12.50 18.99 -5.59
C ILE A 45 -11.86 17.97 -4.64
N VAL A 46 -10.57 17.73 -4.81
CA VAL A 46 -9.75 17.04 -3.83
C VAL A 46 -9.66 18.01 -2.67
N LEU A 47 -10.62 17.90 -1.75
CA LEU A 47 -10.54 18.66 -0.51
C LEU A 47 -9.21 18.32 0.15
N PRO A 48 -8.44 19.31 0.65
CA PRO A 48 -7.24 19.04 1.40
C PRO A 48 -7.55 18.05 2.52
N PRO A 49 -6.67 17.06 2.79
CA PRO A 49 -6.87 16.17 3.93
C PRO A 49 -7.04 17.04 5.18
N LYS A 50 -8.12 16.80 5.92
CA LYS A 50 -8.35 17.48 7.20
C LYS A 50 -7.36 16.93 8.22
N GLY A 51 -6.22 17.61 8.36
CA GLY A 51 -5.18 17.28 9.34
C GLY A 51 -3.86 16.82 8.73
N LYS A 52 -2.81 16.78 9.57
CA LYS A 52 -1.46 16.36 9.16
C LYS A 52 -1.38 14.83 9.08
N ILE A 53 -1.06 14.28 7.90
CA ILE A 53 -0.70 12.87 7.76
C ILE A 53 0.69 12.70 8.38
N LYS A 54 0.84 11.74 9.31
CA LYS A 54 2.15 11.48 9.91
C LYS A 54 3.13 11.06 8.80
N PRO A 55 4.29 11.73 8.65
CA PRO A 55 5.29 11.31 7.69
C PRO A 55 5.81 9.91 8.06
N GLY A 56 5.94 9.05 7.04
CA GLY A 56 6.47 7.69 7.20
C GLY A 56 5.41 6.57 7.22
N ARG A 57 5.89 5.33 7.23
CA ARG A 57 5.06 4.12 7.24
C ARG A 57 4.40 3.95 8.62
N PRO A 58 3.08 3.69 8.70
CA PRO A 58 2.44 3.32 9.96
C PRO A 58 3.16 2.13 10.60
N GLN A 59 3.59 2.29 11.85
CA GLN A 59 4.21 1.20 12.60
C GLN A 59 3.12 0.18 12.95
N LYS A 60 3.28 -1.06 12.51
CA LYS A 60 2.43 -2.17 12.97
C LYS A 60 2.92 -2.62 14.33
N ILE A 61 2.00 -2.75 15.29
CA ILE A 61 2.30 -3.34 16.59
C ILE A 61 2.76 -4.78 16.36
N ARG A 62 3.89 -5.17 16.95
CA ARG A 62 4.37 -6.56 16.93
C ARG A 62 3.85 -7.28 18.16
N HIS A 63 3.00 -8.28 17.96
CA HIS A 63 2.63 -9.24 19.01
C HIS A 63 3.75 -10.28 19.14
N LYS A 64 4.27 -10.46 20.36
CA LYS A 64 5.28 -11.49 20.64
C LYS A 64 4.59 -12.85 20.78
N ASN A 65 5.19 -13.90 20.22
CA ASN A 65 4.72 -15.27 20.43
C ASN A 65 5.14 -15.79 21.82
N ARG A 66 4.41 -16.78 22.36
CA ARG A 66 4.63 -17.36 23.71
C ARG A 66 6.05 -17.92 23.94
N GLY A 67 6.80 -18.22 22.87
CA GLY A 67 8.19 -18.68 22.90
C GLY A 67 9.25 -17.61 22.65
N GLU A 68 8.88 -16.34 22.43
CA GLU A 68 9.82 -15.22 22.37
C GLU A 68 10.23 -14.80 23.81
N SER A 69 10.82 -15.73 24.56
CA SER A 69 11.48 -15.41 25.81
C SER A 69 12.59 -14.38 25.53
N ARG A 70 12.84 -13.43 26.44
CA ARG A 70 14.05 -12.60 26.40
C ARG A 70 15.26 -13.55 26.52
N ARG A 71 15.73 -14.12 25.41
CA ARG A 71 17.00 -14.86 25.39
C ARG A 71 18.03 -13.92 26.00
N LYS A 72 18.78 -14.38 27.01
CA LYS A 72 19.96 -13.64 27.49
C LYS A 72 20.77 -13.32 26.24
N LYS A 73 20.97 -12.03 25.96
CA LYS A 73 21.60 -11.57 24.73
C LYS A 73 23.01 -12.16 24.74
N SER A 74 23.24 -13.17 23.91
CA SER A 74 24.55 -13.78 23.78
C SER A 74 25.55 -12.71 23.35
N ARG A 75 26.79 -12.84 23.81
CA ARG A 75 27.90 -11.95 23.46
C ARG A 75 27.92 -11.78 21.93
N ILE A 76 27.69 -10.56 21.45
CA ILE A 76 27.50 -10.28 20.02
C ILE A 76 28.86 -10.42 19.33
N THR A 77 28.95 -11.30 18.34
CA THR A 77 30.17 -11.57 17.57
C THR A 77 29.95 -11.24 16.10
N CYS A 78 31.02 -10.92 15.38
CA CYS A 78 30.97 -10.75 13.93
C CYS A 78 30.80 -12.11 13.26
N GLY A 79 29.78 -12.26 12.40
CA GLY A 79 29.47 -13.52 11.73
C GLY A 79 30.47 -13.97 10.64
N LEU A 80 31.59 -13.27 10.47
CA LEU A 80 32.69 -13.69 9.59
C LEU A 80 33.93 -14.11 10.37
N CYS A 81 34.42 -13.27 11.28
CA CYS A 81 35.63 -13.58 12.05
C CYS A 81 35.33 -14.24 13.41
N GLY A 82 34.07 -14.31 13.84
CA GLY A 82 33.66 -14.87 15.13
C GLY A 82 34.12 -14.06 16.35
N GLN A 83 34.89 -12.99 16.14
CA GLN A 83 35.40 -12.14 17.20
C GLN A 83 34.36 -11.13 17.65
N GLN A 84 34.62 -10.57 18.82
CA GLN A 84 33.80 -9.51 19.38
C GLN A 84 34.55 -8.23 19.24
N GLN A 85 34.04 -7.40 18.36
CA GLN A 85 34.55 -6.09 18.08
C GLN A 85 33.34 -5.23 17.73
N ASP A 86 33.48 -3.91 17.81
CA ASP A 86 32.45 -2.94 17.41
C ASP A 86 32.28 -2.84 15.88
N HIS A 87 32.50 -3.95 15.18
CA HIS A 87 32.34 -4.04 13.74
C HIS A 87 31.24 -5.06 13.42
N ASN A 88 30.50 -4.80 12.34
CA ASN A 88 29.52 -5.73 11.81
C ASN A 88 30.14 -6.51 10.63
N ARG A 89 29.39 -7.48 10.11
CA ARG A 89 29.83 -8.31 8.97
C ARG A 89 30.28 -7.49 7.75
N GLN A 90 29.68 -6.32 7.55
CA GLN A 90 29.96 -5.46 6.41
C GLN A 90 31.21 -4.60 6.65
N THR A 91 31.41 -4.07 7.84
CA THR A 91 32.63 -3.31 8.16
C THR A 91 33.85 -4.21 8.23
N TYR A 92 33.70 -5.49 8.63
CA TYR A 92 34.79 -6.48 8.56
C TYR A 92 35.37 -6.65 7.14
N ARG A 93 34.52 -6.59 6.10
CA ARG A 93 34.95 -6.74 4.69
C ARG A 93 35.62 -5.49 4.12
N ASN A 94 35.52 -4.37 4.81
CA ASN A 94 36.06 -3.08 4.37
C ASN A 94 37.15 -2.57 5.34
N ILE A 95 37.70 -3.45 6.20
CA ILE A 95 38.89 -3.10 6.97
C ILE A 95 40.02 -2.95 5.93
N PRO A 96 40.59 -1.75 5.75
CA PRO A 96 41.73 -1.61 4.86
C PRO A 96 42.86 -2.49 5.42
N GLU A 97 43.45 -3.35 4.58
CA GLU A 97 44.77 -3.90 4.88
C GLU A 97 45.70 -2.71 5.11
N GLU A 98 46.30 -2.64 6.29
CA GLU A 98 47.10 -1.50 6.73
C GLU A 98 48.19 -1.12 5.72
N ALA A 99 48.47 0.19 5.65
CA ALA A 99 49.67 0.76 5.06
C ALA A 99 50.90 0.43 5.91
#